data_AF-A0AAU4XKL5-F1
#
_entry.id   AF-A0AAU4XKL5-F1
#
_cell.length_a   1.000
_cell.length_b   1.000
_cell.length_c   1.000
_cell.angle_alpha   90.00
_cell.angle_beta   90.00
_cell.angle_gamma   90.00
#
_symmetry.space_group_name_H-M   'P 1'
#
loop_
_entity.id
_entity.type
_entity.pdbx_description
1 polymer ?
#
loop_
_entity_poly.entity_id
_entity_poly.type
_entity_poly.pdbx_seq_one_letter_code
_entity_poly.pdbx_strand_id
1 'polypeptide(L)'
;MTTSEAVSDPKAEAINHFFSAYAANDVKAMSVVLAPDIEWTIPGHHPLSGTKHGVDEVVSFFDQLGKAGFQAEPVFLGSNGEYVVDIHRGWTTQGVGQVDTMWALVWHFDADGQVDRVVNLSGDQHQMDNYVWANFPLAPLPARLAR
;
A
#
# COMPACT_ATOMS: atom_id res chain seq x y z
N MET A 1 -30.55 -18.63 16.43
CA MET A 1 -29.15 -18.41 16.00
C MET A 1 -29.18 -18.35 14.49
N THR A 2 -29.51 -17.18 13.95
CA THR A 2 -29.54 -16.95 12.51
C THR A 2 -28.10 -16.72 12.06
N THR A 3 -27.54 -17.66 11.33
CA THR A 3 -26.37 -17.43 10.48
C THR A 3 -26.74 -16.29 9.54
N SER A 4 -26.25 -15.10 9.82
CA SER A 4 -26.23 -14.02 8.83
C SER A 4 -25.38 -14.55 7.68
N GLU A 5 -25.97 -14.68 6.50
CA GLU A 5 -25.18 -14.66 5.27
C GLU A 5 -24.29 -13.42 5.36
N ALA A 6 -22.98 -13.60 5.16
CA ALA A 6 -22.09 -12.47 5.03
C ALA A 6 -22.49 -11.76 3.73
N VAL A 7 -23.28 -10.69 3.87
CA VAL A 7 -23.46 -9.74 2.78
C VAL A 7 -22.07 -9.26 2.43
N SER A 8 -21.65 -9.50 1.19
CA SER A 8 -20.35 -9.05 0.69
C SER A 8 -20.28 -7.52 0.83
N ASP A 9 -19.30 -7.01 1.58
CA ASP A 9 -19.11 -5.57 1.75
C ASP A 9 -18.43 -5.03 0.48
N PRO A 10 -19.06 -4.09 -0.26
CA PRO A 10 -18.46 -3.50 -1.46
C PRO A 10 -17.06 -2.92 -1.23
N LYS A 11 -16.77 -2.42 -0.02
CA LYS A 11 -15.43 -1.92 0.32
C LYS A 11 -14.42 -3.05 0.41
N ALA A 12 -14.81 -4.18 0.98
CA ALA A 12 -13.96 -5.37 1.01
C ALA A 12 -13.70 -5.92 -0.40
N GLU A 13 -14.69 -5.89 -1.28
CA GLU A 13 -14.54 -6.24 -2.70
C GLU A 13 -13.57 -5.29 -3.42
N ALA A 14 -13.68 -3.97 -3.18
CA ALA A 14 -12.77 -2.97 -3.74
C ALA A 14 -11.32 -3.23 -3.31
N ILE A 15 -11.07 -3.55 -2.03
CA ILE A 15 -9.72 -3.87 -1.55
C ILE A 15 -9.21 -5.20 -2.12
N ASN A 16 -10.07 -6.21 -2.28
CA ASN A 16 -9.69 -7.46 -2.96
C ASN A 16 -9.33 -7.23 -4.44
N HIS A 17 -10.06 -6.34 -5.13
CA HIS A 17 -9.72 -5.92 -6.48
C HIS A 17 -8.35 -5.23 -6.53
N PHE A 18 -8.08 -4.33 -5.58
CA PHE A 18 -6.78 -3.67 -5.46
C PHE A 18 -5.63 -4.69 -5.32
N PHE A 19 -5.74 -5.67 -4.41
CA PHE A 19 -4.70 -6.70 -4.24
C PHE A 19 -4.53 -7.58 -5.48
N SER A 20 -5.61 -7.88 -6.19
CA SER A 20 -5.56 -8.62 -7.45
C SER A 20 -4.82 -7.84 -8.54
N ALA A 21 -5.09 -6.54 -8.64
CA ALA A 21 -4.39 -5.63 -9.56
C ALA A 21 -2.90 -5.49 -9.19
N TYR A 22 -2.60 -5.36 -7.90
CA TYR A 22 -1.23 -5.33 -7.39
C TYR A 22 -0.44 -6.59 -7.75
N ALA A 23 -1.01 -7.78 -7.51
CA ALA A 23 -0.38 -9.06 -7.86
C ALA A 23 -0.12 -9.20 -9.37
N ALA A 24 -0.94 -8.57 -10.21
CA ALA A 24 -0.77 -8.53 -11.66
C ALA A 24 0.19 -7.42 -12.15
N ASN A 25 0.73 -6.58 -11.24
CA ASN A 25 1.43 -5.33 -11.57
C ASN A 25 0.60 -4.38 -12.46
N ASP A 26 -0.74 -4.38 -12.33
CA ASP A 26 -1.65 -3.50 -13.05
C ASP A 26 -1.95 -2.25 -12.24
N VAL A 27 -1.01 -1.31 -12.27
CA VAL A 27 -1.10 -0.07 -11.49
C VAL A 27 -2.29 0.80 -11.92
N LYS A 28 -2.74 0.67 -13.17
CA LYS A 28 -3.93 1.38 -13.65
C LYS A 28 -5.19 0.80 -13.00
N ALA A 29 -5.33 -0.52 -12.93
CA ALA A 29 -6.46 -1.15 -12.24
C ALA A 29 -6.45 -0.83 -10.74
N MET A 30 -5.28 -0.76 -10.10
CA MET A 30 -5.17 -0.31 -8.69
C MET A 30 -5.74 1.09 -8.48
N SER A 31 -5.47 2.03 -9.40
CA SER A 31 -5.93 3.42 -9.25
C SER A 31 -7.45 3.62 -9.32
N VAL A 32 -8.21 2.64 -9.84
CA VAL A 32 -9.67 2.76 -10.02
C VAL A 32 -10.42 2.92 -8.70
N VAL A 33 -9.89 2.36 -7.60
CA VAL A 33 -10.54 2.44 -6.28
C VAL A 33 -10.15 3.69 -5.48
N LEU A 34 -9.17 4.47 -5.96
CA LEU A 34 -8.61 5.61 -5.24
C LEU A 34 -9.37 6.89 -5.57
N ALA A 35 -9.59 7.73 -4.56
CA ALA A 35 -10.05 9.09 -4.75
C ALA A 35 -8.95 9.94 -5.42
N PRO A 36 -9.28 10.98 -6.21
CA PRO A 36 -8.27 11.81 -6.87
C PRO A 36 -7.27 12.47 -5.91
N ASP A 37 -7.71 12.80 -4.69
CA ASP A 37 -6.96 13.47 -3.63
C ASP A 37 -6.46 12.51 -2.54
N ILE A 38 -6.35 11.21 -2.85
CA ILE A 38 -5.84 10.16 -1.95
C ILE A 38 -4.58 10.59 -1.19
N GLU A 39 -4.57 10.35 0.13
CA GLU A 39 -3.37 10.41 0.97
C GLU A 39 -2.92 9.01 1.36
N TRP A 40 -1.70 8.61 0.94
CA TRP A 40 -1.14 7.30 1.27
C TRP A 40 0.10 7.43 2.15
N THR A 41 0.02 7.02 3.41
CA THR A 41 1.10 7.20 4.38
C THR A 41 1.90 5.91 4.57
N ILE A 42 3.21 6.00 4.26
CA ILE A 42 4.18 4.94 4.47
C ILE A 42 5.03 5.24 5.71
N PRO A 43 5.11 4.35 6.71
CA PRO A 43 5.88 4.55 7.93
C PRO A 43 7.40 4.47 7.65
N GLY A 44 8.18 4.92 8.63
CA GLY A 44 9.64 4.77 8.65
C GLY A 44 10.43 6.00 8.25
N HIS A 45 11.74 5.82 8.20
CA HIS A 45 12.71 6.89 7.91
C HIS A 45 13.57 6.50 6.70
N HIS A 46 12.94 6.36 5.54
CA HIS A 46 13.60 5.91 4.31
C HIS A 46 13.13 6.70 3.09
N PRO A 47 13.87 6.69 1.96
CA PRO A 47 13.53 7.44 0.74
C PRO A 47 12.08 7.37 0.24
N LEU A 48 11.41 6.23 0.43
CA LEU A 48 10.01 6.03 0.02
C LEU A 48 8.97 6.31 1.12
N SER A 49 9.36 6.71 2.34
CA SER A 49 8.43 6.87 3.47
C SER A 49 7.69 8.21 3.40
N GLY A 50 6.82 8.49 4.36
CA GLY A 50 5.97 9.69 4.39
C GLY A 50 4.71 9.55 3.54
N THR A 51 3.93 10.63 3.51
CA THR A 51 2.64 10.69 2.81
C THR A 51 2.84 10.99 1.33
N LYS A 52 2.18 10.21 0.47
CA LYS A 52 2.03 10.45 -0.96
C LYS A 52 0.68 11.11 -1.18
N HIS A 53 0.66 12.18 -1.98
CA HIS A 53 -0.53 12.98 -2.23
C HIS A 53 -0.99 12.84 -3.68
N GLY A 54 -2.23 12.38 -3.86
CA GLY A 54 -2.85 12.14 -5.15
C GLY A 54 -2.39 10.85 -5.83
N VAL A 55 -3.16 10.45 -6.84
CA VAL A 55 -3.00 9.15 -7.52
C VAL A 55 -1.61 8.99 -8.14
N ASP A 56 -1.04 10.04 -8.72
CA ASP A 56 0.25 9.97 -9.43
C ASP A 56 1.41 9.57 -8.50
N GLU A 57 1.49 10.12 -7.29
CA GLU A 57 2.53 9.78 -6.32
C GLU A 57 2.34 8.36 -5.77
N VAL A 58 1.09 7.94 -5.54
CA VAL A 58 0.75 6.58 -5.08
C VAL A 58 1.13 5.55 -6.15
N VAL A 59 0.76 5.80 -7.40
CA VAL A 59 1.10 4.97 -8.57
C VAL A 59 2.61 4.86 -8.74
N SER A 60 3.34 5.98 -8.62
CA SER A 60 4.80 5.99 -8.68
C SER A 60 5.42 5.13 -7.58
N PHE A 61 4.90 5.20 -6.35
CA PHE A 61 5.36 4.36 -5.24
C PHE A 61 5.15 2.86 -5.53
N PHE A 62 3.97 2.45 -6.01
CA PHE A 62 3.70 1.04 -6.31
C PHE A 62 4.50 0.51 -7.50
N ASP A 63 4.73 1.33 -8.53
CA ASP A 63 5.64 0.99 -9.62
C ASP A 63 7.06 0.68 -9.12
N GLN A 64 7.56 1.45 -8.13
CA GLN A 64 8.86 1.16 -7.50
C GLN A 64 8.86 -0.16 -6.73
N LEU A 65 7.79 -0.47 -5.99
CA LEU A 65 7.68 -1.76 -5.28
C LEU A 65 7.59 -2.95 -6.25
N GLY A 66 6.83 -2.82 -7.34
CA GLY A 66 6.73 -3.83 -8.39
C GLY A 66 8.09 -4.11 -9.06
N LYS A 67 8.86 -3.05 -9.37
CA LYS A 67 10.24 -3.16 -9.89
C LYS A 67 11.19 -3.82 -8.89
N ALA A 68 10.98 -3.61 -7.59
CA ALA A 68 11.73 -4.27 -6.52
C ALA A 68 11.20 -5.69 -6.20
N GLY A 69 10.22 -6.20 -6.96
CA GLY A 69 9.72 -7.57 -6.83
C GLY A 69 8.96 -7.82 -5.54
N PHE A 70 8.35 -6.81 -4.93
CA PHE A 70 7.50 -7.01 -3.77
C PHE A 70 6.27 -7.83 -4.13
N GLN A 71 5.89 -8.72 -3.21
CA GLN A 71 4.73 -9.59 -3.28
C GLN A 71 3.88 -9.35 -2.03
N ALA A 72 2.58 -9.58 -2.15
CA ALA A 72 1.64 -9.46 -1.05
C ALA A 72 0.67 -10.65 -1.06
N GLU A 73 0.47 -11.26 0.11
CA GLU A 73 -0.48 -12.35 0.32
C GLU A 73 -1.46 -11.93 1.43
N PRO A 74 -2.70 -11.55 1.08
CA PRO A 74 -3.73 -11.20 2.06
C PRO A 74 -4.06 -12.38 2.98
N VAL A 75 -4.10 -12.10 4.29
CA VAL A 75 -4.40 -13.08 5.35
C VAL A 75 -5.77 -12.82 5.97
N PHE A 76 -6.11 -11.55 6.15
CA PHE A 76 -7.38 -11.14 6.77
C PHE A 76 -7.86 -9.82 6.17
N LEU A 77 -9.17 -9.65 6.11
CA LEU A 77 -9.83 -8.42 5.74
C LEU A 77 -11.04 -8.20 6.66
N GLY A 78 -11.11 -7.04 7.30
CA GLY A 78 -12.23 -6.64 8.14
C GLY A 78 -12.69 -5.25 7.76
N SER A 79 -14.00 -5.02 7.77
CA SER A 79 -14.58 -3.73 7.38
C SER A 79 -15.64 -3.25 8.36
N ASN A 80 -15.89 -1.94 8.35
CA ASN A 80 -16.99 -1.30 9.04
C ASN A 80 -17.65 -0.24 8.14
N GLY A 81 -18.31 0.76 8.72
CA GLY A 81 -18.98 1.83 7.97
C GLY A 81 -18.04 2.60 7.02
N GLU A 82 -16.87 3.00 7.51
CA GLU A 82 -15.95 3.91 6.81
C GLU A 82 -14.60 3.29 6.50
N TYR A 83 -14.26 2.17 7.15
CA TYR A 83 -12.93 1.59 7.09
C TYR A 83 -12.92 0.17 6.55
N VAL A 84 -11.81 -0.16 5.91
CA VAL A 84 -11.32 -1.53 5.74
C VAL A 84 -9.95 -1.62 6.41
N VAL A 85 -9.67 -2.74 7.06
CA VAL A 85 -8.33 -3.09 7.52
C VAL A 85 -8.00 -4.44 6.91
N ASP A 86 -6.91 -4.50 6.16
CA ASP A 86 -6.32 -5.75 5.74
C ASP A 86 -5.13 -6.10 6.63
N ILE A 87 -4.81 -7.38 6.67
CA ILE A 87 -3.55 -7.90 7.17
C ILE A 87 -3.01 -8.80 6.06
N HIS A 88 -1.77 -8.56 5.65
CA HIS A 88 -1.11 -9.36 4.61
C HIS A 88 0.35 -9.64 4.95
N ARG A 89 0.88 -10.75 4.44
CA ARG A 89 2.33 -10.95 4.39
C ARG A 89 2.87 -10.21 3.19
N GLY A 90 3.91 -9.40 3.37
CA GLY A 90 4.58 -8.67 2.30
C GLY A 90 6.06 -9.02 2.26
N TRP A 91 6.58 -9.40 1.10
CA TRP A 91 7.98 -9.82 0.97
C TRP A 91 8.61 -9.47 -0.37
N THR A 92 9.94 -9.42 -0.40
CA THR A 92 10.76 -9.44 -1.62
C THR A 92 12.07 -10.17 -1.36
N THR A 93 12.55 -10.88 -2.38
CA THR A 93 13.86 -11.55 -2.39
C THR A 93 14.87 -10.88 -3.32
N GLN A 94 14.50 -9.75 -3.93
CA GLN A 94 15.34 -9.00 -4.87
C GLN A 94 16.14 -7.91 -4.17
N GLY A 95 17.32 -7.59 -4.71
CA GLY A 95 18.17 -6.52 -4.18
C GLY A 95 19.07 -6.97 -3.02
N VAL A 96 19.54 -6.00 -2.24
CA VAL A 96 20.40 -6.20 -1.07
C VAL A 96 19.54 -6.25 0.20
N GLY A 97 19.67 -7.33 0.96
CA GLY A 97 18.78 -7.60 2.10
C GLY A 97 17.47 -8.25 1.65
N GLN A 98 16.55 -8.48 2.59
CA GLN A 98 15.24 -9.07 2.32
C GLN A 98 14.20 -8.38 3.20
N VAL A 99 12.98 -8.26 2.66
CA VAL A 99 11.79 -7.96 3.45
C VAL A 99 10.93 -9.20 3.42
N ASP A 100 10.47 -9.63 4.60
CA ASP A 100 9.47 -10.68 4.77
C ASP A 100 8.82 -10.47 6.13
N THR A 101 7.69 -9.75 6.14
CA THR A 101 7.02 -9.33 7.36
C THR A 101 5.51 -9.23 7.14
N MET A 102 4.78 -9.06 8.23
CA MET A 102 3.35 -8.76 8.19
C MET A 102 3.13 -7.27 8.07
N TRP A 103 2.10 -6.91 7.31
CA TRP A 103 1.61 -5.56 7.14
C TRP A 103 0.14 -5.51 7.53
N ALA A 104 -0.29 -4.34 7.99
CA ALA A 104 -1.70 -3.99 8.04
C ALA A 104 -1.88 -2.62 7.38
N LEU A 105 -2.82 -2.49 6.45
CA LEU A 105 -3.18 -1.17 5.92
C LEU A 105 -4.56 -0.81 6.46
N VAL A 106 -4.69 0.43 6.90
CA VAL A 106 -5.96 1.02 7.32
C VAL A 106 -6.45 1.90 6.18
N TRP A 107 -7.52 1.47 5.54
CA TRP A 107 -8.14 2.12 4.39
C TRP A 107 -9.36 2.88 4.88
N HIS A 108 -9.45 4.16 4.58
CA HIS A 108 -10.66 4.96 4.75
C HIS A 108 -11.35 5.13 3.41
N PHE A 109 -12.67 5.10 3.42
CA PHE A 109 -13.51 5.35 2.27
C PHE A 109 -14.28 6.66 2.49
N ASP A 110 -14.32 7.49 1.46
CA ASP A 110 -15.12 8.71 1.45
C ASP A 110 -16.63 8.41 1.24
N ALA A 111 -17.43 9.47 1.20
CA ALA A 111 -18.88 9.35 1.00
C ALA A 111 -19.29 8.84 -0.40
N ASP A 112 -18.40 8.95 -1.39
CA ASP A 112 -18.59 8.45 -2.75
C ASP A 112 -18.14 6.98 -2.90
N GLY A 113 -17.59 6.40 -1.83
CA GLY A 113 -17.12 5.02 -1.78
C GLY A 113 -15.75 4.82 -2.43
N GLN A 114 -14.96 5.88 -2.56
CA GLN A 114 -13.56 5.80 -3.00
C GLN A 114 -12.61 5.86 -1.81
N VAL A 115 -11.40 5.31 -1.97
CA VAL A 115 -10.37 5.38 -0.93
C VAL A 115 -9.66 6.73 -0.98
N ASP A 116 -9.85 7.55 0.04
CA ASP A 116 -9.26 8.89 0.21
C ASP A 116 -8.07 8.91 1.18
N ARG A 117 -7.91 7.88 2.03
CA ARG A 117 -6.76 7.79 2.95
C ARG A 117 -6.35 6.35 3.23
N VAL A 118 -5.04 6.09 3.20
CA VAL A 118 -4.44 4.81 3.60
C VAL A 118 -3.25 5.03 4.52
N VAL A 119 -3.16 4.21 5.57
CA VAL A 119 -1.98 4.17 6.46
C VAL A 119 -1.42 2.76 6.51
N ASN A 120 -0.16 2.58 6.12
CA ASN A 120 0.55 1.33 6.27
C ASN A 120 1.11 1.18 7.69
N LEU A 121 0.99 -0.02 8.25
CA LEU A 121 1.62 -0.44 9.49
C LEU A 121 2.49 -1.66 9.20
N SER A 122 3.75 -1.61 9.63
CA SER A 122 4.71 -2.69 9.42
C SER A 122 4.92 -3.49 10.71
N GLY A 123 4.98 -4.82 10.59
CA GLY A 123 5.40 -5.71 11.66
C GLY A 123 6.91 -5.63 11.95
N ASP A 124 7.71 -5.15 10.99
CA ASP A 124 9.15 -4.87 11.18
C ASP A 124 9.58 -3.65 10.35
N GLN A 125 9.37 -2.46 10.92
CA GLN A 125 9.74 -1.21 10.27
C GLN A 125 11.26 -1.09 10.03
N HIS A 126 12.07 -1.64 10.94
CA HIS A 126 13.52 -1.54 10.82
C HIS A 126 14.05 -2.35 9.62
N GLN A 127 13.46 -3.53 9.37
CA GLN A 127 13.77 -4.31 8.18
C GLN A 127 13.45 -3.54 6.89
N MET A 128 12.26 -2.91 6.81
CA MET A 128 11.88 -2.09 5.65
C MET A 128 12.82 -0.89 5.47
N ASP A 129 13.11 -0.15 6.54
CA ASP A 129 14.02 1.00 6.50
C ASP A 129 15.39 0.61 5.93
N ASN A 130 15.98 -0.47 6.46
CA ASN A 130 17.28 -0.97 6.02
C ASN A 130 17.25 -1.41 4.54
N TYR A 131 16.20 -2.13 4.13
CA TYR A 131 16.04 -2.56 2.75
C TYR A 131 15.95 -1.37 1.79
N VAL A 132 15.10 -0.38 2.11
CA VAL A 132 14.89 0.75 1.20
C VAL A 132 16.16 1.59 1.05
N TRP A 133 16.90 1.82 2.14
CA TRP A 133 18.19 2.52 2.06
C TRP A 133 19.23 1.80 1.21
N ALA A 134 19.25 0.47 1.24
CA ALA A 134 20.19 -0.33 0.47
C ALA A 134 19.86 -0.38 -1.04
N ASN A 135 18.60 -0.15 -1.42
CA ASN A 135 18.11 -0.42 -2.78
C ASN A 135 17.55 0.78 -3.54
N PHE A 136 17.18 1.87 -2.86
CA PHE A 136 16.60 3.07 -3.48
C PHE A 136 17.52 4.28 -3.29
N PRO A 137 18.56 4.42 -4.13
CA PRO A 137 19.45 5.56 -4.06
C PRO A 137 18.69 6.83 -4.44
N LEU A 138 18.68 7.80 -3.54
CA LEU A 138 18.16 9.14 -3.83
C LEU A 138 19.03 9.83 -4.88
N ALA A 139 18.41 10.64 -5.75
CA ALA A 139 19.10 11.46 -6.76
C ALA A 139 20.25 12.30 -6.16
N PRO A 140 21.28 12.76 -6.88
CA PRO A 140 22.31 13.63 -6.30
C PRO A 140 21.73 14.92 -5.67
N LEU A 141 22.37 15.48 -4.64
CA LEU A 141 21.89 16.67 -3.91
C LEU A 141 21.39 17.83 -4.79
N PRO A 142 22.06 18.21 -5.91
CA PRO A 142 21.58 19.29 -6.77
C PRO A 142 20.19 19.05 -7.39
N ALA A 143 19.75 17.79 -7.46
CA ALA A 143 18.45 17.39 -8.01
C ALA A 143 17.39 17.10 -6.94
N ARG A 144 17.74 17.11 -5.64
CA ARG A 144 16.78 16.85 -4.55
C ARG A 144 16.05 18.09 -4.06
N LEU A 145 16.68 19.26 -4.16
CA LEU A 145 16.16 20.49 -3.58
C LEU A 145 15.28 21.20 -4.60
N ALA A 146 14.04 21.51 -4.21
CA ALA A 146 13.22 22.47 -4.95
C ALA A 146 13.94 23.83 -4.97
N ARG A 147 13.90 24.51 -6.11
CA ARG A 147 14.44 25.87 -6.27
C ARG A 147 13.33 26.89 -6.08
#